data_AF-A0A914PYH3-F1
#
_entry.id   AF-A0A914PYH3-F1
#
_cell.length_a   1.000
_cell.length_b   1.000
_cell.length_c   1.000
_cell.angle_alpha   90.00
_cell.angle_beta   90.00
_cell.angle_gamma   90.00
#
_symmetry.space_group_name_H-M   'P 1'
#
loop_
_entity.id
_entity.type
_entity.pdbx_description
1 polymer ?
#
loop_
_entity_poly.entity_id
_entity_poly.type
_entity_poly.pdbx_seq_one_letter_code
_entity_poly.pdbx_strand_id
1 'polypeptide(L)'
;MSGGSKKLLMDLTKLANMSVSSSKAHPFAIDITQQAFHEPKPLFANDKKPEAAKLIEKSVPIFDKAFQNFHDEMSAGRRQSAQISRSGLQYMIEEFQSNQDLYRKISPLLNSSGVKSIEDYIQKTTTKEHVKNPGMDTSKVPVSHYWWFYVEGDE
;
A
#
# COMPACT_ATOMS: atom_id res chain seq x y z
N MET A 1 10.66 -22.53 10.73
CA MET A 1 9.28 -22.29 10.25
C MET A 1 9.35 -21.20 9.20
N SER A 2 9.08 -21.51 7.93
CA SER A 2 9.06 -20.53 6.84
C SER A 2 7.74 -19.75 6.89
N GLY A 3 7.69 -18.71 7.71
CA GLY A 3 6.56 -17.79 7.78
C GLY A 3 6.51 -16.94 6.52
N GLY A 4 5.36 -16.92 5.86
CA GLY A 4 5.10 -16.09 4.69
C GLY A 4 3.62 -16.19 4.33
N SER A 5 3.00 -15.07 3.98
CA SER A 5 1.57 -15.04 3.67
C SER A 5 1.30 -15.67 2.30
N LYS A 6 0.74 -16.88 2.32
CA LYS A 6 0.23 -17.53 1.09
C LYS A 6 -0.90 -16.71 0.47
N LYS A 7 -1.73 -16.08 1.30
CA LYS A 7 -2.87 -15.28 0.87
C LYS A 7 -2.42 -14.05 0.08
N LEU A 8 -1.50 -13.26 0.63
CA LEU A 8 -1.01 -12.05 -0.03
C LEU A 8 -0.35 -12.37 -1.39
N LEU A 9 0.39 -13.48 -1.47
CA LEU A 9 0.99 -13.94 -2.73
C LEU A 9 -0.08 -14.35 -3.76
N MET A 10 -1.14 -15.05 -3.33
CA MET A 10 -2.27 -15.40 -4.20
C MET A 10 -3.02 -14.16 -4.69
N ASP A 11 -3.23 -13.18 -3.83
CA ASP A 11 -3.91 -11.92 -4.19
C ASP A 11 -3.06 -11.10 -5.18
N LEU A 12 -1.74 -11.02 -4.99
CA LEU A 12 -0.83 -10.44 -5.97
C LEU A 12 -0.83 -11.19 -7.30
N THR A 13 -0.90 -12.53 -7.27
CA THR A 13 -1.00 -13.33 -8.49
C THR A 13 -2.28 -13.03 -9.25
N LYS A 14 -3.39 -12.91 -8.53
CA LYS A 14 -4.68 -12.53 -9.12
C LYS A 14 -4.63 -11.12 -9.71
N LEU A 15 -4.09 -10.15 -8.97
CA LEU A 15 -3.96 -8.77 -9.42
C LEU A 15 -3.11 -8.68 -10.70
N ALA A 16 -1.96 -9.35 -10.71
CA ALA A 16 -1.02 -9.35 -11.83
C ALA A 16 -1.59 -9.99 -13.11
N ASN A 17 -2.71 -10.71 -13.03
CA ASN A 17 -3.40 -11.30 -14.17
C ASN A 17 -4.68 -10.54 -14.55
N MET A 18 -5.04 -9.47 -13.82
CA MET A 18 -6.13 -8.60 -14.19
C MET A 18 -5.71 -7.62 -15.29
N SER A 19 -6.67 -7.20 -16.10
CA SER A 19 -6.49 -6.07 -17.02
C SER A 19 -6.45 -4.76 -16.24
N VAL A 20 -5.57 -3.83 -16.63
CA VAL A 20 -5.55 -2.46 -16.12
C VAL A 20 -6.87 -1.73 -16.34
N SER A 21 -7.63 -2.09 -17.39
CA SER A 21 -8.95 -1.53 -17.68
C SER A 21 -10.09 -2.14 -16.86
N SER A 22 -9.82 -3.16 -16.05
CA SER A 22 -10.86 -3.80 -15.23
C SER A 22 -11.28 -2.90 -14.08
N SER A 23 -12.56 -2.60 -13.97
CA SER A 23 -13.14 -1.85 -12.84
C SER A 23 -12.96 -2.53 -11.49
N LYS A 24 -12.68 -3.84 -11.47
CA LYS A 24 -12.40 -4.61 -10.26
C LYS A 24 -10.93 -4.57 -9.84
N ALA A 25 -10.01 -4.24 -10.76
CA ALA A 25 -8.58 -4.30 -10.49
C ALA A 25 -8.14 -3.19 -9.53
N HIS A 26 -8.69 -1.97 -9.69
CA HIS A 26 -8.26 -0.83 -8.89
C HIS A 26 -8.68 -0.92 -7.42
N PRO A 27 -9.96 -1.21 -7.08
CA PRO A 27 -10.33 -1.42 -5.69
C PRO A 27 -9.58 -2.60 -5.07
N PHE A 28 -9.36 -3.67 -5.84
CA PHE A 28 -8.61 -4.83 -5.37
C PHE A 28 -7.13 -4.52 -5.10
N ALA A 29 -6.50 -3.66 -5.90
CA ALA A 29 -5.14 -3.19 -5.62
C ALA A 29 -5.06 -2.43 -4.30
N ILE A 30 -6.03 -1.54 -4.03
CA ILE A 30 -6.12 -0.81 -2.76
C ILE A 30 -6.33 -1.77 -1.59
N ASP A 31 -7.27 -2.71 -1.71
CA ASP A 31 -7.53 -3.71 -0.67
C ASP A 31 -6.28 -4.53 -0.32
N ILE A 32 -5.49 -4.95 -1.31
CA ILE A 32 -4.24 -5.69 -1.10
C ILE A 32 -3.27 -4.88 -0.23
N THR A 33 -3.11 -3.59 -0.51
CA THR A 33 -2.18 -2.73 0.26
C THR A 33 -2.62 -2.61 1.71
N GLN A 34 -3.91 -2.43 1.98
CA GLN A 34 -4.42 -2.33 3.34
C GLN A 34 -4.30 -3.66 4.09
N GLN A 35 -4.60 -4.78 3.40
CA GLN A 35 -4.52 -6.12 3.98
C GLN A 35 -3.10 -6.54 4.34
N ALA A 36 -2.07 -5.96 3.72
CA ALA A 36 -0.68 -6.28 4.02
C ALA A 36 -0.34 -6.10 5.51
N PHE A 37 -0.95 -5.14 6.20
CA PHE A 37 -0.74 -4.94 7.65
C PHE A 37 -1.31 -6.06 8.53
N HIS A 38 -2.27 -6.81 8.04
CA HIS A 38 -2.88 -7.92 8.79
C HIS A 38 -2.04 -9.20 8.70
N GLU A 39 -1.00 -9.21 7.88
CA GLU A 39 -0.12 -10.36 7.69
C GLU A 39 1.16 -10.19 8.54
N PRO A 40 1.57 -11.22 9.29
CA PRO A 40 2.80 -11.16 10.08
C PRO A 40 4.02 -11.09 9.14
N LYS A 41 5.03 -10.29 9.51
CA LYS A 41 6.33 -10.35 8.84
C LYS A 41 7.06 -11.67 9.14
N PRO A 42 7.84 -12.22 8.19
CA PRO A 42 8.02 -11.70 6.83
C PRO A 42 6.78 -11.95 5.96
N LEU A 43 6.41 -10.96 5.13
CA LEU A 43 5.20 -11.04 4.29
C LEU A 43 5.28 -12.16 3.25
N PHE A 44 6.48 -12.45 2.77
CA PHE A 44 6.76 -13.52 1.82
C PHE A 44 7.89 -14.39 2.36
N ALA A 45 7.74 -15.71 2.21
CA ALA A 45 8.84 -16.62 2.46
C ALA A 45 10.03 -16.28 1.55
N ASN A 46 11.26 -16.49 2.02
CA ASN A 46 12.47 -16.05 1.31
C ASN A 46 12.57 -16.60 -0.11
N ASP A 47 12.16 -17.86 -0.33
CA ASP A 47 12.09 -18.51 -1.64
C ASP A 47 10.99 -17.93 -2.54
N LYS A 48 9.99 -17.25 -1.97
CA LYS A 48 8.87 -16.62 -2.67
C LYS A 48 9.06 -15.13 -2.94
N LYS A 49 10.08 -14.48 -2.36
CA LYS A 49 10.37 -13.06 -2.62
C LYS A 49 10.60 -12.75 -4.11
N PRO A 50 11.37 -13.52 -4.89
CA PRO A 50 11.54 -13.24 -6.32
C PRO A 50 10.22 -13.29 -7.10
N GLU A 51 9.35 -14.24 -6.77
CA GLU A 51 8.01 -14.39 -7.36
C GLU A 51 7.12 -13.18 -7.01
N ALA A 52 7.06 -12.83 -5.71
CA ALA A 52 6.29 -11.69 -5.23
C ALA A 52 6.74 -10.36 -5.88
N ALA A 53 8.04 -10.12 -5.97
CA ALA A 53 8.58 -8.92 -6.61
C ALA A 53 8.16 -8.82 -8.09
N LYS A 54 8.22 -9.93 -8.83
CA LYS A 54 7.78 -9.99 -10.24
C LYS A 54 6.27 -9.71 -10.38
N LEU A 55 5.46 -10.21 -9.44
CA LEU A 55 4.02 -9.96 -9.43
C LEU A 55 3.70 -8.50 -9.13
N ILE A 56 4.42 -7.87 -8.20
CA ILE A 56 4.31 -6.44 -7.90
C ILE A 56 4.71 -5.61 -9.14
N GLU A 57 5.86 -5.91 -9.74
CA GLU A 57 6.35 -5.25 -10.96
C GLU A 57 5.31 -5.31 -12.09
N LYS A 58 4.75 -6.50 -12.36
CA LYS A 58 3.68 -6.67 -13.36
C LYS A 58 2.42 -5.89 -13.03
N SER A 59 2.15 -5.66 -11.75
CA SER A 59 0.96 -4.95 -11.26
C SER A 59 1.14 -3.43 -11.17
N VAL A 60 2.34 -2.89 -11.45
CA VAL A 60 2.65 -1.44 -11.36
C VAL A 60 1.60 -0.56 -12.06
N PRO A 61 1.19 -0.83 -13.33
CA PRO A 61 0.19 0.01 -13.99
C PRO A 61 -1.18 -0.02 -13.30
N ILE A 62 -1.52 -1.14 -12.66
CA ILE A 62 -2.77 -1.29 -11.92
C ILE A 62 -2.70 -0.50 -10.62
N PHE A 63 -1.60 -0.61 -9.87
CA PHE A 63 -1.38 0.17 -8.65
C PHE A 63 -1.41 1.67 -8.95
N ASP A 64 -0.63 2.14 -9.93
CA ASP A 64 -0.58 3.56 -10.26
C ASP A 64 -1.97 4.11 -10.64
N LYS A 65 -2.70 3.40 -11.49
CA LYS A 65 -4.07 3.79 -11.85
C LYS A 65 -5.03 3.72 -10.65
N ALA A 66 -4.86 2.75 -9.75
CA ALA A 66 -5.67 2.65 -8.56
C ALA A 66 -5.46 3.82 -7.60
N PHE A 67 -4.20 4.21 -7.36
CA PHE A 67 -3.89 5.39 -6.55
C PHE A 67 -4.35 6.68 -7.22
N GLN A 68 -4.27 6.79 -8.56
CA GLN A 68 -4.84 7.93 -9.27
C GLN A 68 -6.36 8.00 -9.13
N ASN A 69 -7.08 6.89 -9.34
CA ASN A 69 -8.54 6.88 -9.19
C ASN A 69 -8.94 7.18 -7.73
N PHE A 70 -8.20 6.66 -6.75
CA PHE A 70 -8.41 6.99 -5.35
C PHE A 70 -8.20 8.50 -5.12
N HIS A 71 -7.19 9.10 -5.74
CA HIS A 71 -6.97 10.54 -5.66
C HIS A 71 -8.13 11.34 -6.24
N ASP A 72 -8.61 10.97 -7.41
CA ASP A 72 -9.70 11.66 -8.11
C ASP A 72 -11.01 11.65 -7.28
N GLU A 73 -11.20 10.62 -6.47
CA GLU A 73 -12.38 10.46 -5.59
C GLU A 73 -12.13 10.94 -4.14
N MET A 74 -11.00 11.61 -3.88
CA MET A 74 -10.56 11.89 -2.51
C MET A 74 -11.30 13.07 -1.88
N SER A 75 -11.88 12.80 -0.72
CA SER A 75 -12.48 13.79 0.18
C SER A 75 -11.85 13.69 1.57
N ALA A 76 -12.16 14.65 2.46
CA ALA A 76 -11.62 14.67 3.82
C ALA A 76 -11.82 13.34 4.57
N GLY A 77 -12.98 12.69 4.42
CA GLY A 77 -13.29 11.40 5.06
C GLY A 77 -12.54 10.19 4.49
N ARG A 78 -11.87 10.33 3.34
CA ARG A 78 -11.09 9.25 2.69
C ARG A 78 -9.58 9.38 2.90
N ARG A 79 -9.10 10.47 3.51
CA ARG A 79 -7.66 10.72 3.75
C ARG A 79 -6.99 9.58 4.52
N GLN A 80 -7.61 9.15 5.62
CA GLN A 80 -7.07 8.07 6.45
C GLN A 80 -6.93 6.76 5.64
N SER A 81 -7.95 6.40 4.85
CA SER A 81 -7.91 5.23 3.98
C SER A 81 -6.81 5.34 2.91
N ALA A 82 -6.66 6.51 2.29
CA ALA A 82 -5.62 6.76 1.29
C ALA A 82 -4.22 6.61 1.89
N GLN A 83 -4.01 7.13 3.10
CA GLN A 83 -2.76 6.98 3.82
C GLN A 83 -2.47 5.53 4.21
N ILE A 84 -3.44 4.79 4.75
CA ILE A 84 -3.26 3.37 5.07
C ILE A 84 -2.87 2.62 3.80
N SER A 85 -3.54 2.88 2.68
CA SER A 85 -3.26 2.19 1.42
C SER A 85 -1.84 2.50 0.91
N ARG A 86 -1.45 3.78 0.90
CA ARG A 86 -0.09 4.19 0.55
C ARG A 86 0.94 3.54 1.47
N SER A 87 0.70 3.57 2.77
CA SER A 87 1.62 3.03 3.76
C SER A 87 1.69 1.51 3.67
N GLY A 88 0.59 0.84 3.35
CA GLY A 88 0.55 -0.59 3.09
C GLY A 88 1.37 -0.98 1.86
N LEU A 89 1.33 -0.17 0.80
CA LEU A 89 2.20 -0.34 -0.36
C LEU A 89 3.69 -0.20 0.03
N GLN A 90 4.04 0.80 0.84
CA GLN A 90 5.40 0.93 1.39
C GLN A 90 5.78 -0.31 2.19
N TYR A 91 4.93 -0.73 3.12
CA TYR A 91 5.18 -1.88 3.99
C TYR A 91 5.45 -3.17 3.20
N MET A 92 4.74 -3.38 2.09
CA MET A 92 4.98 -4.48 1.15
C MET A 92 6.34 -4.36 0.45
N ILE A 93 6.70 -3.18 -0.02
CA ILE A 93 7.95 -2.94 -0.75
C ILE A 93 9.18 -3.02 0.19
N GLU A 94 9.03 -2.62 1.44
CA GLU A 94 10.08 -2.71 2.46
C GLU A 94 10.53 -4.14 2.76
N GLU A 95 9.67 -5.14 2.52
CA GLU A 95 10.00 -6.57 2.66
C GLU A 95 11.21 -6.99 1.81
N PHE A 96 11.53 -6.21 0.77
CA PHE A 96 12.61 -6.46 -0.17
C PHE A 96 13.88 -5.65 0.12
N GLN A 97 13.91 -4.77 1.13
CA GLN A 97 15.07 -3.91 1.42
C GLN A 97 16.38 -4.71 1.65
N SER A 98 16.30 -5.93 2.17
CA SER A 98 17.46 -6.80 2.36
C SER A 98 18.03 -7.36 1.04
N ASN A 99 17.27 -7.29 -0.06
CA ASN A 99 17.68 -7.67 -1.41
C ASN A 99 17.56 -6.47 -2.35
N GLN A 100 18.67 -5.73 -2.49
CA GLN A 100 18.72 -4.48 -3.23
C GLN A 100 18.32 -4.60 -4.70
N ASP A 101 18.56 -5.75 -5.33
CA ASP A 101 18.19 -5.97 -6.73
C ASP A 101 16.67 -6.07 -6.91
N LEU A 102 15.99 -6.77 -6.01
CA LEU A 102 14.52 -6.84 -6.02
C LEU A 102 13.92 -5.49 -5.61
N TYR A 103 14.46 -4.87 -4.56
CA TYR A 103 13.98 -3.59 -4.05
C TYR A 103 14.02 -2.50 -5.14
N ARG A 104 15.15 -2.33 -5.84
CA ARG A 104 15.31 -1.31 -6.88
C ARG A 104 14.32 -1.44 -8.05
N LYS A 105 13.84 -2.65 -8.33
CA LYS A 105 12.85 -2.88 -9.41
C LYS A 105 11.47 -2.37 -9.04
N ILE A 106 11.07 -2.55 -7.79
CA ILE A 106 9.69 -2.26 -7.33
C ILE A 106 9.58 -0.94 -6.56
N SER A 107 10.65 -0.45 -5.94
CA SER A 107 10.65 0.81 -5.18
C SER A 107 10.27 2.05 -6.00
N PRO A 108 10.49 2.14 -7.34
CA PRO A 108 9.98 3.25 -8.13
C PRO A 108 8.45 3.40 -8.07
N LEU A 109 7.71 2.33 -7.77
CA LEU A 109 6.26 2.39 -7.58
C LEU A 109 5.84 3.35 -6.46
N LEU A 110 6.65 3.50 -5.40
CA LEU A 110 6.39 4.47 -4.34
C LEU A 110 6.50 5.93 -4.80
N ASN A 111 7.11 6.15 -5.96
CA ASN A 111 7.28 7.47 -6.57
C ASN A 111 6.43 7.63 -7.85
N SER A 112 5.44 6.76 -8.06
CA SER A 112 4.55 6.87 -9.21
C SER A 112 3.63 8.09 -9.07
N SER A 113 3.10 8.58 -10.19
CA SER A 113 2.23 9.76 -10.23
C SER A 113 0.99 9.63 -9.35
N GLY A 114 0.34 8.47 -9.38
CA GLY A 114 -0.86 8.23 -8.55
C GLY A 114 -0.53 8.25 -7.06
N VAL A 115 0.57 7.60 -6.66
CA VAL A 115 1.02 7.60 -5.24
C VAL A 115 1.38 9.02 -4.81
N LYS A 116 2.16 9.75 -5.62
CA LYS A 116 2.54 11.14 -5.31
C LYS A 116 1.34 12.08 -5.21
N SER A 117 0.33 11.89 -6.04
CA SER A 117 -0.91 12.71 -5.98
C SER A 117 -1.67 12.51 -4.66
N ILE A 118 -1.66 11.30 -4.09
CA ILE A 118 -2.19 11.04 -2.75
C ILE A 118 -1.35 11.75 -1.68
N GLU A 119 -0.02 11.61 -1.72
CA GLU A 119 0.88 12.26 -0.76
C GLU A 119 0.70 13.79 -0.76
N ASP A 120 0.65 14.38 -1.96
CA ASP A 120 0.46 15.81 -2.18
C ASP A 120 -0.85 16.32 -1.61
N TYR A 121 -1.96 15.63 -1.87
CA TYR A 121 -3.25 16.05 -1.35
C TYR A 121 -3.29 15.93 0.17
N ILE A 122 -2.79 14.83 0.74
CA ILE A 122 -2.74 14.64 2.19
C ILE A 122 -1.98 15.82 2.80
N GLN A 123 -0.80 16.16 2.27
CA GLN A 123 0.02 17.29 2.74
C GLN A 123 -0.68 18.66 2.59
N LYS A 124 -1.34 18.91 1.46
CA LYS A 124 -1.99 20.20 1.16
C LYS A 124 -3.29 20.44 1.92
N THR A 125 -3.96 19.38 2.36
CA THR A 125 -5.30 19.47 2.97
C THR A 125 -5.29 19.33 4.50
N THR A 126 -4.12 19.53 5.11
CA THR A 126 -3.77 19.38 6.54
C THR A 126 -4.36 20.43 7.49
N THR A 127 -5.22 21.35 7.04
CA THR A 127 -5.80 22.34 7.95
C THR A 127 -6.78 21.71 8.96
N LYS A 128 -6.31 21.66 10.22
CA LYS A 128 -6.99 21.60 11.55
C LYS A 128 -8.02 20.52 11.89
N GLU A 129 -8.60 19.78 10.96
CA GLU A 129 -9.53 18.69 11.31
C GLU A 129 -8.90 17.34 11.01
N HIS A 130 -8.29 16.73 12.03
CA HIS A 130 -7.96 15.31 12.00
C HIS A 130 -9.27 14.53 12.06
N VAL A 131 -9.87 14.29 10.90
CA VAL A 131 -11.04 13.43 10.79
C VAL A 131 -10.58 11.99 10.98
N LYS A 132 -10.52 11.53 12.24
CA LYS A 132 -10.43 10.10 12.54
C LYS A 132 -11.69 9.45 11.99
N ASN A 133 -11.53 8.51 11.06
CA ASN A 133 -12.62 7.69 10.58
C ASN A 133 -12.92 6.63 11.66
N PRO A 134 -14.05 6.73 12.39
CA PRO A 134 -14.32 5.88 13.56
C PRO A 134 -14.47 4.39 13.21
N GLY A 135 -14.66 4.05 11.94
CA GLY A 135 -14.80 2.67 11.47
C GLY A 135 -13.51 1.99 11.02
N MET A 136 -12.35 2.65 11.15
CA MET A 136 -11.09 2.17 10.59
C MET A 136 -10.17 1.59 11.68
N ASP A 137 -10.02 0.26 11.69
CA ASP A 137 -9.06 -0.42 12.57
C ASP A 137 -7.63 -0.16 12.10
N THR A 138 -6.88 0.58 12.91
CA THR A 138 -5.47 0.88 12.66
C THR A 138 -4.52 0.04 13.51
N SER A 139 -5.02 -0.80 14.42
CA SER A 139 -4.21 -1.52 15.43
C SER A 139 -3.09 -2.40 14.85
N LYS A 140 -3.17 -2.74 13.56
CA LYS A 140 -2.19 -3.55 12.83
C LYS A 140 -1.19 -2.75 11.99
N VAL A 141 -1.39 -1.45 11.84
CA VAL A 141 -0.42 -0.57 11.18
C VAL A 141 0.76 -0.37 12.15
N PRO A 142 2.03 -0.49 11.71
CA PRO A 142 3.20 -0.18 12.54
C PRO A 142 3.39 1.32 12.72
N VAL A 143 3.86 1.75 13.90
CA VAL A 143 4.19 3.15 14.28
C VAL A 143 4.95 3.89 13.16
N SER A 144 5.98 3.27 12.57
CA SER A 144 6.75 3.84 11.46
C SER A 144 5.96 4.19 10.20
N HIS A 145 4.73 3.68 10.08
CA HIS A 145 3.81 3.89 8.97
C HIS A 145 2.65 4.84 9.35
N TYR A 146 2.68 5.43 10.56
CA TYR A 146 1.71 6.41 11.02
C TYR A 146 2.16 7.87 10.84
N TRP A 147 2.92 8.18 9.80
CA TRP A 147 3.43 9.53 9.48
C TRP A 147 2.40 10.71 9.46
N TRP A 148 1.10 10.46 9.70
CA TRP A 148 0.05 11.47 9.94
C TRP A 148 -1.00 11.12 11.00
N PHE A 149 -0.93 9.99 11.70
CA PHE A 149 -1.94 9.66 12.73
C PHE A 149 -1.52 10.13 14.12
N TYR A 150 -0.29 10.64 14.26
CA TYR A 150 0.20 11.22 15.50
C TYR A 150 -0.50 12.53 15.79
N VAL A 151 -1.13 12.61 16.96
CA VAL A 151 -1.43 13.88 17.60
C VAL A 151 -0.13 14.32 18.28
N GLU A 152 0.21 15.61 18.21
CA GLU A 152 1.25 16.17 19.09
C GLU A 152 0.94 15.76 20.54
N GLY A 153 1.75 14.86 21.11
CA GLY A 153 1.52 14.27 22.44
C GLY A 153 1.60 12.74 22.54
N ASP A 154 1.74 12.02 21.41
CA ASP A 154 1.94 10.55 21.38
C ASP A 154 3.44 10.13 21.43
N GLU A 155 4.34 10.98 21.93
CA GLU A 155 5.73 10.63 22.32
C GLU A 155 5.83 10.29 23.82
#